data_AF-A0A8R1IEN3-F1
#
_entry.id   AF-A0A8R1IEN3-F1
#
_cell.length_a   1.000
_cell.length_b   1.000
_cell.length_c   1.000
_cell.angle_alpha   90.00
_cell.angle_beta   90.00
_cell.angle_gamma   90.00
#
_symmetry.space_group_name_H-M   'P 1'
#
loop_
_entity.id
_entity.type
_entity.pdbx_description
1 polymer ?
#
loop_
_entity_poly.entity_id
_entity_poly.type
_entity_poly.pdbx_seq_one_letter_code
_entity_poly.pdbx_strand_id
1 'polypeptide(L)'
;MDTELIICTARERERYTLLKLLEQKKPNFIVLYTMSLQTLRQIEIYRSTHSKRHLQVYWLQYRESTEESRYLESINRETLSFEKLIREQGTLVIARNFNVEREEAPRLKLKGSTRDGGGASRQLFEDPRDQMDENAERPKIIVDMREFNSELPTILYTKGYNVIATTIEIGDYILSPEIAIERKALDDLTQSLQSGRVFKQIEQMLEFYDCAVLLIESNRKFETKIVNGGPFQGELSRHCREIRAIFCSLIRTNPKMRCVWAISPASSAEFFSELKLNAPEPDVAKAVSLKSNQVESQEEGSEESAGQKKKGKQWKPNSTVVRTLTQNFGLKTQEVHNLFEKSSIKTLADLFSSDVSSSLLSEYIPSTKAELIKTVSSFDFRKK
;
A
#
# COMPACT_ATOMS: atom_id res chain seq x y z
N MET A 1 4.82 -26.48 -49.54
CA MET A 1 4.69 -26.37 -48.07
C MET A 1 4.92 -24.91 -47.75
N ASP A 2 3.87 -24.20 -47.36
CA ASP A 2 3.99 -22.77 -47.04
C ASP A 2 4.94 -22.58 -45.86
N THR A 3 6.10 -21.99 -46.13
CA THR A 3 7.05 -21.59 -45.11
C THR A 3 6.48 -20.35 -44.40
N GLU A 4 5.74 -20.56 -43.32
CA GLU A 4 5.30 -19.47 -42.45
C GLU A 4 6.53 -18.87 -41.73
N LEU A 5 6.92 -17.66 -42.16
CA LEU A 5 7.91 -16.84 -41.48
C LEU A 5 7.25 -16.15 -40.30
N ILE A 6 7.67 -16.48 -39.07
CA ILE A 6 7.19 -15.79 -37.87
C ILE A 6 8.21 -14.73 -37.46
N ILE A 7 7.80 -13.47 -37.57
CA ILE A 7 8.54 -12.32 -37.02
C ILE A 7 8.00 -12.05 -35.62
N CYS A 8 8.72 -12.51 -34.60
CA CYS A 8 8.37 -12.28 -33.22
C CYS A 8 9.02 -10.98 -32.72
N THR A 9 8.23 -9.95 -32.46
CA THR A 9 8.65 -8.84 -31.59
C THR A 9 8.18 -9.16 -30.17
N ALA A 10 9.03 -9.85 -29.40
CA ALA A 10 8.72 -10.14 -28.00
C ALA A 10 8.80 -8.84 -27.19
N ARG A 11 7.65 -8.19 -26.96
CA ARG A 11 7.54 -7.18 -25.92
C ARG A 11 7.63 -7.89 -24.57
N GLU A 12 8.62 -7.54 -23.77
CA GLU A 12 8.96 -8.19 -22.48
C GLU A 12 7.78 -8.32 -21.49
N ARG A 13 6.70 -7.54 -21.66
CA ARG A 13 5.55 -7.54 -20.76
C ARG A 13 4.62 -8.76 -20.92
N GLU A 14 4.62 -9.44 -22.07
CA GLU A 14 3.73 -10.59 -22.31
C GLU A 14 4.51 -11.92 -22.33
N ARG A 15 4.83 -12.43 -21.14
CA ARG A 15 5.77 -13.55 -20.94
C ARG A 15 5.40 -14.87 -21.64
N TYR A 16 4.12 -15.10 -21.94
CA TYR A 16 3.61 -16.37 -22.50
C TYR A 16 3.16 -16.28 -23.96
N THR A 17 3.12 -15.07 -24.54
CA THR A 17 2.64 -14.89 -25.92
C THR A 17 3.52 -15.63 -26.92
N LEU A 18 4.85 -15.63 -26.71
CA LEU A 18 5.78 -16.36 -27.58
C LEU A 18 5.55 -17.87 -27.53
N LEU A 19 5.43 -18.46 -26.34
CA LEU A 19 5.21 -19.90 -26.19
C LEU A 19 3.90 -20.33 -26.87
N LYS A 20 2.83 -19.57 -26.66
CA LYS A 20 1.53 -19.81 -27.32
C LYS A 20 1.64 -19.72 -28.84
N LEU A 21 2.39 -18.76 -29.37
CA LEU A 21 2.61 -18.60 -30.80
C LEU A 21 3.42 -19.76 -31.39
N LEU A 22 4.46 -20.21 -30.68
CA LEU A 22 5.27 -21.36 -31.08
C LEU A 22 4.44 -22.65 -31.12
N GLU A 23 3.55 -22.87 -30.14
CA GLU A 23 2.66 -24.03 -30.12
C GLU A 23 1.57 -23.99 -31.21
N GLN A 24 1.03 -22.80 -31.50
CA GLN A 24 -0.02 -22.63 -32.51
C GLN A 24 0.52 -22.77 -33.93
N LYS A 25 1.62 -22.08 -34.23
CA LYS A 25 2.15 -21.99 -35.59
C LYS A 25 3.19 -23.05 -35.92
N LYS A 26 3.85 -23.62 -34.89
CA LYS A 26 4.85 -24.68 -35.03
C LYS A 26 5.88 -24.41 -36.14
N PRO A 27 6.57 -23.26 -36.10
CA PRO A 27 7.47 -22.84 -37.17
C PRO A 27 8.68 -23.76 -37.32
N ASN A 28 9.21 -23.84 -38.53
CA ASN A 28 10.51 -24.46 -38.83
C ASN A 28 11.65 -23.42 -38.80
N PHE A 29 11.33 -22.14 -39.03
CA PHE A 29 12.28 -21.03 -39.08
C PHE A 29 11.81 -19.90 -38.17
N ILE A 30 12.70 -19.37 -37.35
CA ILE A 30 12.45 -18.21 -36.47
C ILE A 30 13.49 -17.14 -36.81
N VAL A 31 13.03 -15.91 -37.00
CA VAL A 31 13.93 -14.75 -37.14
C VAL A 31 13.70 -13.80 -35.97
N LEU A 32 14.73 -13.64 -35.14
CA LEU A 32 14.75 -12.73 -34.01
C LEU A 32 15.29 -11.37 -34.43
N TYR A 33 14.45 -10.36 -34.31
CA TYR A 33 14.85 -8.97 -34.58
C TYR A 33 15.62 -8.35 -33.41
N THR A 34 15.25 -8.70 -32.18
CA THR A 34 15.94 -8.26 -30.96
C THR A 34 16.42 -9.46 -30.15
N MET A 35 17.64 -9.36 -29.62
CA MET A 35 18.22 -10.43 -28.80
C MET A 35 17.84 -10.27 -27.33
N SER A 36 17.18 -11.30 -26.79
CA SER A 36 16.86 -11.41 -25.37
C SER A 36 17.10 -12.84 -24.89
N LEU A 37 17.80 -12.97 -23.76
CA LEU A 37 18.13 -14.26 -23.16
C LEU A 37 16.87 -15.06 -22.77
N GLN A 38 15.80 -14.37 -22.37
CA GLN A 38 14.52 -15.02 -22.05
C GLN A 38 13.89 -15.66 -23.29
N THR A 39 13.81 -14.92 -24.40
CA THR A 39 13.26 -15.40 -25.68
C THR A 39 14.04 -16.61 -26.19
N LEU A 40 15.37 -16.55 -26.14
CA LEU A 40 16.24 -17.63 -26.58
C LEU A 40 15.96 -18.92 -25.78
N ARG A 41 15.91 -18.83 -24.44
CA ARG A 41 15.60 -19.98 -23.57
C ARG A 41 14.22 -20.55 -23.80
N GLN A 42 13.22 -19.71 -24.05
CA GLN A 42 11.87 -20.19 -24.41
C GLN A 42 11.89 -21.00 -25.71
N ILE A 43 12.68 -20.58 -26.69
CA ILE A 43 12.86 -21.30 -27.96
C ILE A 43 13.64 -22.61 -27.74
N GLU A 44 14.65 -22.61 -26.88
CA GLU A 44 15.39 -23.84 -26.49
C GLU A 44 14.47 -24.88 -25.85
N ILE A 45 13.59 -24.45 -24.93
CA ILE A 45 12.58 -25.31 -24.30
C ILE A 45 11.56 -25.82 -25.33
N TYR A 46 11.12 -24.95 -26.25
CA TYR A 46 10.22 -25.37 -27.32
C TYR A 46 10.89 -26.42 -28.23
N ARG A 47 12.16 -26.25 -28.55
CA ARG A 47 12.93 -27.23 -29.33
C ARG A 47 13.10 -28.55 -28.59
N SER A 48 13.39 -28.51 -27.29
CA SER A 48 13.58 -29.73 -26.49
C SER A 48 12.28 -30.54 -26.38
N THR A 49 11.14 -29.87 -26.20
CA THR A 49 9.81 -30.51 -26.17
C THR A 49 9.36 -31.05 -27.54
N HIS A 50 9.90 -30.50 -28.64
CA HIS A 50 9.57 -30.89 -30.01
C HIS A 50 10.77 -31.45 -30.78
N SER A 51 11.50 -32.40 -30.18
CA SER A 51 12.80 -32.89 -30.71
C SER A 51 12.74 -33.51 -32.11
N LYS A 52 11.55 -33.93 -32.57
CA LYS A 52 11.33 -34.50 -33.91
C LYS A 52 11.22 -33.44 -35.02
N ARG A 53 11.11 -32.16 -34.68
CA ARG A 53 10.98 -31.06 -35.64
C ARG A 53 12.34 -30.40 -35.88
N HIS A 54 12.57 -30.00 -37.11
CA HIS A 54 13.71 -29.17 -37.47
C HIS A 54 13.36 -27.70 -37.22
N LEU A 55 14.13 -27.06 -36.33
CA LEU A 55 13.99 -25.65 -35.98
C LEU A 55 15.30 -24.92 -36.23
N GLN A 56 15.28 -23.91 -37.09
CA GLN A 56 16.39 -23.00 -37.34
C GLN A 56 16.06 -21.61 -36.82
N VAL A 57 16.99 -21.04 -36.07
CA VAL A 57 16.86 -19.71 -35.47
C VAL A 57 17.92 -18.81 -36.08
N TYR A 58 17.47 -17.71 -36.68
CA TYR A 58 18.32 -16.62 -37.12
C TYR A 58 18.08 -15.44 -36.21
N TRP A 59 19.12 -14.66 -35.92
CA TRP A 59 18.96 -13.38 -35.25
C TRP A 59 19.71 -12.30 -35.98
N LEU A 60 19.20 -11.08 -35.88
CA LEU A 60 19.84 -9.89 -36.38
C LEU A 60 20.46 -9.16 -35.20
N GLN A 61 21.70 -8.70 -35.37
CA GLN A 61 22.41 -7.97 -34.35
C GLN A 61 23.38 -6.99 -35.00
N TYR A 62 23.36 -5.74 -34.54
CA TYR A 62 24.36 -4.76 -34.91
C TYR A 62 25.62 -4.98 -34.07
N ARG A 63 26.77 -5.17 -34.74
CA ARG A 63 28.07 -5.26 -34.07
C ARG A 63 28.47 -3.90 -33.51
N GLU A 64 29.22 -3.91 -32.41
CA GLU A 64 29.73 -2.73 -31.72
C GLU A 64 28.61 -1.74 -31.34
N SER A 65 27.42 -2.28 -31.06
CA SER A 65 26.23 -1.49 -30.76
C SER A 65 25.83 -1.60 -29.29
N THR A 66 25.00 -0.66 -28.84
CA THR A 66 24.42 -0.73 -27.50
C THR A 66 23.53 -1.97 -27.30
N GLU A 67 22.94 -2.51 -28.37
CA GLU A 67 22.13 -3.73 -28.29
C GLU A 67 23.01 -4.95 -27.97
N GLU A 68 24.13 -5.11 -28.67
CA GLU A 68 25.11 -6.15 -28.40
C GLU A 68 25.61 -6.08 -26.96
N SER A 69 26.07 -4.90 -26.53
CA SER A 69 26.57 -4.70 -25.17
C SER A 69 25.51 -5.02 -24.12
N ARG A 70 24.23 -4.66 -24.35
CA ARG A 70 23.14 -4.97 -23.41
C ARG A 70 22.90 -6.47 -23.27
N TYR A 71 22.95 -7.21 -24.38
CA TYR A 71 22.78 -8.67 -24.40
C TYR A 71 23.96 -9.38 -23.70
N LEU A 72 25.20 -9.01 -24.02
CA LEU A 72 26.40 -9.56 -23.39
C LEU A 72 26.44 -9.28 -21.89
N GLU A 73 26.10 -8.06 -21.49
CA GLU A 73 26.05 -7.69 -20.06
C GLU A 73 24.95 -8.45 -19.32
N SER A 74 23.80 -8.73 -19.96
CA SER A 74 22.77 -9.57 -19.36
C SER A 74 23.27 -10.99 -19.08
N ILE A 75 24.03 -11.59 -20.01
CA ILE A 75 24.62 -12.92 -19.81
C ILE A 75 25.66 -12.87 -18.69
N ASN A 76 26.57 -11.90 -18.74
CA ASN A 76 27.63 -11.75 -17.74
C ASN A 76 27.05 -11.56 -16.33
N ARG A 77 26.07 -10.66 -16.19
CA ARG A 77 25.38 -10.42 -14.92
C ARG A 77 24.71 -11.68 -14.38
N GLU A 78 24.08 -12.48 -15.24
CA GLU A 78 23.46 -13.73 -14.81
C GLU A 78 24.52 -14.74 -14.31
N THR A 79 25.59 -14.96 -15.08
CA THR A 79 26.69 -15.84 -14.69
C THR A 79 27.30 -15.43 -13.36
N LEU A 80 27.63 -14.15 -13.19
CA LEU A 80 28.18 -13.62 -11.95
C LEU A 80 27.21 -13.77 -10.77
N SER A 81 25.92 -13.61 -11.01
CA SER A 81 24.90 -13.78 -9.96
C SER A 81 24.81 -15.23 -9.48
N PHE A 82 24.86 -16.20 -10.41
CA PHE A 82 24.87 -17.63 -10.06
C PHE A 82 26.16 -18.04 -9.36
N GLU A 83 27.32 -17.60 -9.84
CA GLU A 83 28.59 -17.87 -9.16
C GLU A 83 28.59 -17.31 -7.73
N LYS A 84 28.09 -16.09 -7.54
CA LYS A 84 27.98 -15.48 -6.22
C LYS A 84 27.06 -16.30 -5.31
N LEU A 85 25.91 -16.76 -5.80
CA LEU A 85 24.99 -17.59 -5.03
C LEU A 85 25.64 -18.91 -4.62
N ILE A 86 26.36 -19.58 -5.53
CA ILE A 86 27.08 -20.83 -5.23
C ILE A 86 28.16 -20.61 -4.17
N ARG A 87 28.94 -19.53 -4.29
CA ARG A 87 29.97 -19.17 -3.30
C ARG A 87 29.35 -18.90 -1.92
N GLU A 88 28.30 -18.09 -1.87
CA GLU A 88 27.59 -17.79 -0.62
C GLU A 88 26.99 -19.05 0.00
N GLN A 89 26.40 -19.93 -0.81
CA GLN A 89 25.86 -21.20 -0.36
C GLN A 89 26.94 -22.14 0.20
N GLY A 90 28.11 -22.19 -0.44
CA GLY A 90 29.26 -22.98 0.05
C GLY A 90 29.83 -22.45 1.37
N THR A 91 29.64 -21.16 1.67
CA THR A 91 30.08 -20.54 2.93
C THR A 91 29.03 -20.56 4.05
N LEU A 92 27.78 -20.96 3.78
CA LEU A 92 26.73 -20.98 4.79
C LEU A 92 26.99 -22.08 5.84
N VAL A 93 27.37 -21.66 7.05
CA VAL A 93 27.57 -22.54 8.21
C VAL A 93 26.25 -23.04 8.79
N ILE A 94 25.18 -22.26 8.62
CA ILE A 94 23.83 -22.58 9.11
C ILE A 94 22.92 -22.79 7.90
N ALA A 95 22.26 -23.94 7.85
CA ALA A 95 21.23 -24.20 6.86
C ALA A 95 20.10 -23.16 7.01
N ARG A 96 19.61 -22.62 5.88
CA ARG A 96 18.46 -21.70 5.90
C ARG A 96 17.19 -22.48 6.29
N ASN A 97 16.97 -22.63 7.59
CA ASN A 97 15.72 -23.09 8.14
C ASN A 97 14.84 -21.86 8.37
N PHE A 98 13.70 -21.79 7.69
CA PHE A 98 12.70 -20.77 7.98
C PHE A 98 12.03 -21.16 9.28
N ASN A 99 12.38 -20.49 10.37
CA ASN A 99 11.66 -20.68 11.62
C ASN A 99 10.30 -19.99 11.49
N VAL A 100 9.23 -20.79 11.41
CA VAL A 100 7.83 -20.32 11.35
C VAL A 100 7.19 -20.37 12.73
N GLU A 101 7.93 -20.83 13.75
CA GLU A 101 7.44 -20.86 15.12
C GLU A 101 7.16 -19.44 15.60
N ARG A 102 6.00 -19.30 16.25
CA ARG A 102 5.55 -18.04 16.83
C ARG A 102 6.02 -18.01 18.26
N GLU A 103 6.56 -16.89 18.69
CA GLU A 103 6.89 -16.65 20.09
C GLU A 103 5.62 -16.77 20.95
N GLU A 104 5.83 -17.06 22.23
CA GLU A 104 4.77 -16.91 23.22
C GLU A 104 4.42 -15.44 23.35
N ALA A 105 3.12 -15.14 23.32
CA ALA A 105 2.68 -13.76 23.45
C ALA A 105 3.11 -13.22 24.84
N PRO A 106 3.66 -12.00 24.93
CA PRO A 106 4.06 -11.44 26.20
C PRO A 106 2.81 -11.24 27.09
N ARG A 107 2.69 -12.04 28.14
CA ARG A 107 1.64 -11.92 29.16
C ARG A 107 2.25 -11.40 30.46
N LEU A 108 1.53 -10.51 31.14
CA LEU A 108 1.90 -10.10 32.49
C LEU A 108 1.67 -11.30 33.43
N LYS A 109 2.75 -12.01 33.80
CA LYS A 109 2.70 -13.01 34.88
C LYS A 109 2.60 -12.25 36.20
N LEU A 110 1.37 -12.00 36.67
CA LEU A 110 1.14 -11.43 38.00
C LEU A 110 1.75 -12.39 39.05
N LYS A 111 2.93 -12.07 39.57
CA LYS A 111 3.39 -12.69 40.82
C LYS A 111 2.41 -12.27 41.89
N GLY A 112 1.60 -13.21 42.38
CA GLY A 112 0.65 -12.98 43.47
C GLY A 112 1.33 -12.24 44.62
N SER A 113 0.74 -11.13 45.05
CA SER A 113 1.20 -10.33 46.17
C SER A 113 1.34 -11.23 47.40
N THR A 114 2.57 -11.40 47.89
CA THR A 114 2.86 -12.21 49.08
C THR A 114 2.76 -11.36 50.37
N ARG A 115 1.99 -10.27 50.34
CA ARG A 115 1.97 -9.24 51.39
C ARG A 115 0.75 -9.22 52.30
N ASP A 116 -0.11 -10.24 52.22
CA ASP A 116 -1.14 -10.49 53.22
C ASP A 116 -0.73 -11.68 54.08
N GLY A 117 -0.16 -11.35 55.24
CA GLY A 117 0.20 -12.31 56.27
C GLY A 117 -1.05 -12.96 56.88
N GLY A 118 -1.17 -14.26 56.70
CA GLY A 118 -2.19 -15.08 57.36
C GLY A 118 -1.98 -16.54 57.00
N GLY A 119 -1.34 -17.29 57.89
CA GLY A 119 -1.12 -18.71 57.71
C GLY A 119 -2.43 -19.47 57.52
N ALA A 120 -2.65 -20.01 56.33
CA ALA A 120 -3.62 -21.06 56.07
C ALA A 120 -3.05 -21.99 55.00
N SER A 121 -2.87 -23.26 55.39
CA SER A 121 -2.49 -24.42 54.59
C SER A 121 -1.37 -24.26 53.56
N ARG A 122 -0.24 -24.87 53.92
CA ARG A 122 0.74 -25.45 52.99
C ARG A 122 0.08 -26.59 52.20
N GLN A 123 -0.93 -26.29 51.38
CA GLN A 123 -1.23 -27.10 50.22
C GLN A 123 0.00 -27.00 49.31
N LEU A 124 0.40 -28.13 48.74
CA LEU A 124 1.51 -28.26 47.81
C LEU A 124 1.40 -27.16 46.75
N PHE A 125 2.19 -26.10 46.90
CA PHE A 125 2.29 -25.02 45.94
C PHE A 125 3.01 -25.59 44.72
N GLU A 126 2.24 -26.12 43.78
CA GLU A 126 2.65 -26.19 42.38
C GLU A 126 3.06 -24.77 41.95
N ASP A 127 4.20 -24.69 41.26
CA ASP A 127 4.78 -23.44 40.82
C ASP A 127 3.77 -22.69 39.93
N PRO A 128 3.40 -21.43 40.23
CA PRO A 128 2.49 -20.64 39.40
C PRO A 128 2.99 -20.40 37.96
N ARG A 129 4.21 -20.84 37.63
CA ARG A 129 4.77 -20.86 36.28
C ARG A 129 4.18 -21.96 35.39
N ASP A 130 3.62 -23.02 35.96
CA ASP A 130 3.12 -24.20 35.23
C ASP A 130 1.59 -24.19 34.99
N GLN A 131 0.87 -23.20 35.55
CA GLN A 131 -0.53 -22.94 35.16
C GLN A 131 -0.57 -21.95 33.99
N MET A 132 0.02 -22.36 32.85
CA MET A 132 -0.42 -21.81 31.57
C MET A 132 -1.81 -22.39 31.32
N ASP A 133 -2.82 -21.55 31.41
CA ASP A 133 -4.14 -21.88 30.90
C ASP A 133 -3.98 -22.06 29.38
N GLU A 134 -3.80 -23.30 28.92
CA GLU A 134 -3.54 -23.66 27.50
C GLU A 134 -4.66 -23.13 26.58
N ASN A 135 -5.82 -22.79 27.16
CA ASN A 135 -6.98 -22.22 26.48
C ASN A 135 -7.03 -20.68 26.48
N ALA A 136 -6.09 -19.98 27.09
CA ALA A 136 -6.13 -18.52 27.12
C ALA A 136 -5.77 -17.95 25.74
N GLU A 137 -6.77 -17.46 25.01
CA GLU A 137 -6.63 -16.91 23.66
C GLU A 137 -5.44 -15.92 23.55
N ARG A 138 -4.75 -15.96 22.40
CA ARG A 138 -3.66 -15.04 22.08
C ARG A 138 -4.19 -13.61 21.96
N PRO A 139 -3.45 -12.61 22.46
CA PRO A 139 -3.85 -11.19 22.37
C PRO A 139 -4.06 -10.76 20.92
N LYS A 140 -5.13 -9.99 20.66
CA LYS A 140 -5.57 -9.62 19.31
C LYS A 140 -5.13 -8.19 18.96
N ILE A 141 -4.70 -7.95 17.73
CA ILE A 141 -4.44 -6.59 17.23
C ILE A 141 -5.15 -6.45 15.91
N ILE A 142 -5.99 -5.41 15.77
CA ILE A 142 -6.64 -5.10 14.50
C ILE A 142 -5.68 -4.25 13.70
N VAL A 143 -5.48 -4.62 12.44
CA VAL A 143 -4.55 -3.96 11.52
C VAL A 143 -5.29 -3.60 10.25
N ASP A 144 -5.14 -2.36 9.80
CA ASP A 144 -5.69 -1.92 8.53
C ASP A 144 -5.08 -2.72 7.37
N MET A 145 -5.91 -3.17 6.42
CA MET A 145 -5.45 -3.96 5.28
C MET A 145 -4.36 -3.25 4.43
N ARG A 146 -4.32 -1.91 4.42
CA ARG A 146 -3.32 -1.13 3.67
C ARG A 146 -1.93 -1.21 4.31
N GLU A 147 -1.84 -1.51 5.60
CA GLU A 147 -0.58 -1.60 6.34
C GLU A 147 0.17 -2.93 6.15
N PHE A 148 -0.45 -3.94 5.54
CA PHE A 148 0.20 -5.24 5.25
C PHE A 148 1.35 -5.16 4.24
N ASN A 149 1.53 -4.01 3.57
CA ASN A 149 2.72 -3.75 2.78
C ASN A 149 3.96 -3.42 3.64
N SER A 150 3.78 -3.19 4.94
CA SER A 150 4.87 -2.94 5.89
C SER A 150 5.33 -4.23 6.61
N GLU A 151 6.52 -4.19 7.22
CA GLU A 151 7.08 -5.35 7.94
C GLU A 151 6.41 -5.59 9.31
N LEU A 152 5.82 -4.55 9.91
CA LEU A 152 5.32 -4.58 11.29
C LEU A 152 4.22 -5.64 11.54
N PRO A 153 3.20 -5.82 10.68
CA PRO A 153 2.18 -6.86 10.88
C PRO A 153 2.78 -8.28 10.95
N THR A 154 3.79 -8.55 10.13
CA THR A 154 4.51 -9.84 10.14
C THR A 154 5.26 -10.03 11.46
N ILE A 155 5.93 -8.98 11.94
CA ILE A 155 6.67 -9.03 13.22
C ILE A 155 5.72 -9.21 14.41
N LEU A 156 4.56 -8.53 14.41
CA LEU A 156 3.54 -8.74 15.44
C LEU A 156 3.03 -10.19 15.43
N TYR A 157 2.84 -10.75 14.23
CA TYR A 157 2.44 -12.14 14.07
C TYR A 157 3.50 -13.11 14.62
N THR A 158 4.79 -12.88 14.35
CA THR A 158 5.89 -13.72 14.89
C THR A 158 6.04 -13.58 16.40
N LYS A 159 5.76 -12.40 16.97
CA LYS A 159 5.73 -12.16 18.44
C LYS A 159 4.52 -12.77 19.16
N GLY A 160 3.70 -13.55 18.45
CA GLY A 160 2.62 -14.33 19.04
C GLY A 160 1.26 -13.63 19.14
N TYR A 161 1.11 -12.41 18.61
CA TYR A 161 -0.18 -11.71 18.54
C TYR A 161 -1.10 -12.27 17.46
N ASN A 162 -2.40 -12.37 17.72
CA ASN A 162 -3.37 -12.64 16.68
C ASN A 162 -3.66 -11.37 15.88
N VAL A 163 -3.08 -11.27 14.68
CA VAL A 163 -3.23 -10.12 13.78
C VAL A 163 -4.52 -10.27 12.97
N ILE A 164 -5.46 -9.37 13.20
CA ILE A 164 -6.77 -9.35 12.52
C ILE A 164 -6.71 -8.30 11.41
N ALA A 165 -6.63 -8.76 10.16
CA ALA A 165 -6.69 -7.88 9.01
C ALA A 165 -8.13 -7.37 8.81
N THR A 166 -8.34 -6.07 8.81
CA THR A 166 -9.67 -5.46 8.60
C THR A 166 -9.50 -4.09 7.94
N THR A 167 -10.43 -3.67 7.08
CA THR A 167 -10.41 -2.30 6.53
C THR A 167 -11.05 -1.35 7.53
N ILE A 168 -10.25 -0.45 8.10
CA ILE A 168 -10.72 0.55 9.08
C ILE A 168 -10.52 1.95 8.50
N GLU A 169 -11.40 2.89 8.83
CA GLU A 169 -11.25 4.27 8.35
C GLU A 169 -10.32 5.12 9.21
N ILE A 170 -10.20 4.77 10.50
CA ILE A 170 -9.55 5.59 11.53
C ILE A 170 -8.44 4.80 12.21
N GLY A 171 -7.20 5.29 12.06
CA GLY A 171 -6.00 4.65 12.55
C GLY A 171 -5.54 3.48 11.67
N ASP A 172 -4.33 3.01 11.95
CA ASP A 172 -3.65 1.93 11.23
C ASP A 172 -3.62 0.62 12.05
N TYR A 173 -3.44 0.75 13.36
CA TYR A 173 -3.44 -0.36 14.31
C TYR A 173 -4.32 -0.02 15.51
N ILE A 174 -5.18 -0.94 15.92
CA ILE A 174 -6.02 -0.79 17.12
C ILE A 174 -5.60 -1.88 18.10
N LEU A 175 -5.02 -1.45 19.23
CA LEU A 175 -4.51 -2.35 20.27
C LEU A 175 -5.57 -2.70 21.31
N SER A 176 -6.50 -1.78 21.54
CA SER A 176 -7.56 -1.82 22.57
C SER A 176 -8.70 -0.91 22.11
N PRO A 177 -9.94 -1.06 22.64
CA PRO A 177 -11.05 -0.13 22.39
C PRO A 177 -10.73 1.35 22.64
N GLU A 178 -9.69 1.64 23.43
CA GLU A 178 -9.27 3.00 23.80
C GLU A 178 -7.96 3.45 23.11
N ILE A 179 -7.18 2.51 22.54
CA ILE A 179 -5.83 2.76 22.04
C ILE A 179 -5.77 2.50 20.53
N ALA A 180 -5.59 3.58 19.77
CA ALA A 180 -5.37 3.54 18.34
C ALA A 180 -4.01 4.14 17.98
N ILE A 181 -3.37 3.58 16.97
CA ILE A 181 -2.04 3.95 16.50
C ILE A 181 -2.11 4.28 15.01
N GLU A 182 -1.59 5.44 14.65
CA GLU A 182 -1.29 5.83 13.26
C GLU A 182 0.22 5.68 13.07
N ARG A 183 0.63 4.84 12.11
CA ARG A 183 2.03 4.61 11.80
C ARG A 183 2.43 5.50 10.63
N LYS A 184 3.56 6.20 10.78
CA LYS A 184 4.11 7.04 9.71
C LYS A 184 5.60 6.78 9.52
N ALA A 185 5.97 6.44 8.28
CA ALA A 185 7.37 6.49 7.88
C ALA A 185 7.86 7.95 7.86
N LEU A 186 9.17 8.17 8.04
CA LEU A 186 9.73 9.52 8.12
C LEU A 186 9.45 10.39 6.88
N ASP A 187 9.57 9.80 5.69
CA ASP A 187 9.35 10.49 4.42
C ASP A 187 7.85 10.83 4.24
N ASP A 188 6.97 9.89 4.58
CA ASP A 188 5.51 10.08 4.56
C ASP A 188 5.04 11.11 5.59
N LEU A 189 5.71 11.18 6.75
CA LEU A 189 5.42 12.17 7.78
C LEU A 189 5.66 13.57 7.24
N THR A 190 6.81 13.80 6.60
CA THR A 190 7.16 15.08 5.97
C THR A 190 6.09 15.53 4.98
N GLN A 191 5.66 14.64 4.09
CA GLN A 191 4.63 14.94 3.09
C GLN A 191 3.25 15.16 3.74
N SER A 192 2.92 14.39 4.77
CA SER A 192 1.64 14.49 5.47
C SER A 192 1.51 15.77 6.31
N LEU A 193 2.62 16.27 6.86
CA LEU A 193 2.69 17.54 7.57
C LEU A 193 2.49 18.72 6.60
N GLN A 194 3.15 18.69 5.45
CA GLN A 194 3.00 19.73 4.42
C GLN A 194 1.57 19.82 3.88
N SER A 195 0.95 18.67 3.63
CA SER A 195 -0.42 18.61 3.13
C SER A 195 -1.48 18.81 4.21
N GLY A 196 -1.10 18.86 5.49
CA GLY A 196 -2.02 18.90 6.62
C GLY A 196 -2.78 17.60 6.87
N ARG A 197 -2.52 16.53 6.09
CA ARG A 197 -3.22 15.25 6.19
C ARG A 197 -3.14 14.63 7.59
N VAL A 198 -1.97 14.69 8.23
CA VAL A 198 -1.76 14.09 9.56
C VAL A 198 -2.60 14.78 10.64
N PHE A 199 -2.87 16.08 10.51
CA PHE A 199 -3.72 16.80 11.46
C PHE A 199 -5.13 16.22 11.48
N LYS A 200 -5.72 16.01 10.29
CA LYS A 200 -7.04 15.42 10.14
C LYS A 200 -7.09 13.98 10.67
N GLN A 201 -6.04 13.19 10.40
CA GLN A 201 -5.98 11.80 10.89
C GLN A 201 -5.96 11.76 12.42
N ILE A 202 -5.13 12.58 13.06
CA ILE A 202 -5.05 12.66 14.52
C ILE A 202 -6.33 13.21 15.15
N GLU A 203 -6.94 14.24 14.55
CA GLU A 203 -8.22 14.78 15.00
C GLU A 203 -9.31 13.70 15.00
N GLN A 204 -9.41 12.94 13.90
CA GLN A 204 -10.34 11.82 13.78
C GLN A 204 -10.05 10.73 14.82
N MET A 205 -8.78 10.39 15.07
CA MET A 205 -8.45 9.41 16.09
C MET A 205 -8.84 9.87 17.50
N LEU A 206 -8.60 11.14 17.84
CA LEU A 206 -8.91 11.71 19.15
C LEU A 206 -10.42 11.88 19.41
N GLU A 207 -11.25 11.85 18.37
CA GLU A 207 -12.72 11.85 18.50
C GLU A 207 -13.25 10.51 19.03
N PHE A 208 -12.64 9.39 18.62
CA PHE A 208 -13.15 8.05 18.93
C PHE A 208 -12.30 7.24 19.92
N TYR A 209 -11.03 7.62 20.12
CA TYR A 209 -10.10 6.91 20.99
C TYR A 209 -9.50 7.86 22.02
N ASP A 210 -9.46 7.41 23.28
CA ASP A 210 -8.88 8.19 24.39
C ASP A 210 -7.36 8.34 24.27
N CYS A 211 -6.68 7.35 23.70
CA CYS A 211 -5.25 7.32 23.48
C CYS A 211 -4.93 7.15 21.99
N ALA A 212 -4.71 8.27 21.30
CA ALA A 212 -4.20 8.30 19.93
C ALA A 212 -2.67 8.41 19.94
N VAL A 213 -1.99 7.42 19.35
CA VAL A 213 -0.52 7.40 19.24
C VAL A 213 -0.10 7.60 17.79
N LEU A 214 0.71 8.63 17.55
CA LEU A 214 1.46 8.77 16.30
C LEU A 214 2.79 8.02 16.46
N LEU A 215 2.91 6.86 15.81
CA LEU A 215 4.13 6.08 15.75
C LEU A 215 4.96 6.51 14.52
N ILE A 216 6.09 7.15 14.77
CA ILE A 216 7.04 7.55 13.73
C ILE A 216 8.13 6.49 13.63
N GLU A 217 8.17 5.79 12.51
CA GLU A 217 9.11 4.69 12.29
C GLU A 217 10.19 5.08 11.27
N SER A 218 11.45 4.88 11.64
CA SER A 218 12.57 5.00 10.70
C SER A 218 12.75 3.67 9.96
N ASN A 219 12.35 3.63 8.68
CA ASN A 219 12.57 2.44 7.83
C ASN A 219 14.04 2.29 7.38
N ARG A 220 14.93 3.18 7.81
CA ARG A 220 16.36 3.07 7.50
C ARG A 220 17.03 2.24 8.58
N LYS A 221 17.43 1.01 8.21
CA LYS A 221 18.56 0.35 8.87
C LYS A 221 19.68 1.39 8.89
N PHE A 222 20.15 1.79 10.07
CA PHE A 222 21.13 2.88 10.24
C PHE A 222 22.38 2.63 9.37
N GLU A 223 22.34 3.05 8.11
CA GLU A 223 23.53 3.16 7.27
C GLU A 223 24.21 4.43 7.71
N THR A 224 25.41 4.29 8.27
CA THR A 224 26.23 5.33 8.89
C THR A 224 26.73 6.41 7.90
N LYS A 225 26.13 6.51 6.71
CA LYS A 225 26.53 7.39 5.61
C LYS A 225 25.38 8.27 5.12
N ILE A 226 24.58 8.84 6.01
CA ILE A 226 23.59 9.85 5.58
C ILE A 226 24.25 11.23 5.65
N VAL A 227 24.76 11.67 4.52
CA VAL A 227 25.03 13.08 4.24
C VAL A 227 23.68 13.69 3.83
N ASN A 228 23.13 14.60 4.65
CA ASN A 228 21.80 15.23 4.54
C ASN A 228 20.65 14.39 5.12
N GLY A 229 20.47 14.54 6.43
CA GLY A 229 19.52 13.80 7.25
C GLY A 229 18.05 14.27 7.21
N GLY A 230 17.67 15.13 6.28
CA GLY A 230 16.29 15.60 6.16
C GLY A 230 15.74 16.30 7.43
N PRO A 231 14.41 16.51 7.51
CA PRO A 231 13.80 17.40 8.49
C PRO A 231 14.03 17.03 9.96
N PHE A 232 14.18 15.75 10.25
CA PHE A 232 14.25 15.22 11.61
C PHE A 232 15.61 14.62 11.97
N GLN A 233 16.61 14.64 11.08
CA GLN A 233 17.96 14.13 11.36
C GLN A 233 19.02 15.25 11.26
N GLY A 234 18.64 16.46 11.68
CA GLY A 234 19.59 17.54 11.99
C GLY A 234 19.88 18.53 10.86
N GLU A 235 19.20 18.47 9.70
CA GLU A 235 19.39 19.47 8.65
C GLU A 235 18.73 20.83 9.02
N LEU A 236 19.44 21.94 8.81
CA LEU A 236 18.97 23.30 9.16
C LEU A 236 18.44 24.10 7.96
N SER A 237 18.13 23.45 6.84
CA SER A 237 17.51 24.15 5.71
C SER A 237 16.18 24.81 6.10
N ARG A 238 15.80 25.89 5.40
CA ARG A 238 14.54 26.61 5.63
C ARG A 238 13.35 25.64 5.62
N HIS A 239 13.33 24.74 4.63
CA HIS A 239 12.35 23.69 4.50
C HIS A 239 12.25 22.80 5.73
N CYS A 240 13.39 22.29 6.23
CA CYS A 240 13.42 21.45 7.42
C CYS A 240 12.92 22.19 8.68
N ARG A 241 13.23 23.48 8.81
CA ARG A 241 12.69 24.31 9.90
C ARG A 241 11.18 24.49 9.81
N GLU A 242 10.63 24.69 8.61
CA GLU A 242 9.19 24.80 8.38
C GLU A 242 8.48 23.49 8.77
N ILE A 243 9.00 22.33 8.35
CA ILE A 243 8.44 21.02 8.74
C ILE A 243 8.46 20.82 10.25
N ARG A 244 9.58 21.10 10.91
CA ARG A 244 9.68 21.00 12.37
C ARG A 244 8.71 21.96 13.07
N ALA A 245 8.53 23.18 12.57
CA ALA A 245 7.56 24.12 13.13
C ALA A 245 6.11 23.62 12.99
N ILE A 246 5.74 23.05 11.83
CA ILE A 246 4.42 22.45 11.62
C ILE A 246 4.22 21.24 12.55
N PHE A 247 5.24 20.40 12.71
CA PHE A 247 5.19 19.26 13.63
C PHE A 247 5.03 19.70 15.10
N CYS A 248 5.77 20.73 15.53
CA CYS A 248 5.59 21.34 16.85
C CYS A 248 4.17 21.91 17.02
N SER A 249 3.60 22.49 15.96
CA SER A 249 2.21 22.96 15.97
C SER A 249 1.24 21.80 16.22
N LEU A 250 1.39 20.68 15.50
CA LEU A 250 0.57 19.48 15.70
C LEU A 250 0.58 18.98 17.16
N ILE A 251 1.76 18.86 17.76
CA ILE A 251 1.89 18.39 19.14
C ILE A 251 1.25 19.40 20.11
N ARG A 252 1.43 20.69 19.88
CA ARG A 252 0.90 21.75 20.75
C ARG A 252 -0.63 21.85 20.65
N THR A 253 -1.21 21.66 19.47
CA THR A 253 -2.67 21.72 19.27
C THR A 253 -3.38 20.49 19.82
N ASN A 254 -2.72 19.34 19.89
CA ASN A 254 -3.31 18.06 20.26
C ASN A 254 -2.63 17.45 21.50
N PRO A 255 -2.78 18.02 22.70
CA PRO A 255 -2.06 17.58 23.91
C PRO A 255 -2.45 16.17 24.38
N LYS A 256 -3.59 15.63 23.95
CA LYS A 256 -4.00 14.25 24.22
C LYS A 256 -3.29 13.21 23.33
N MET A 257 -2.74 13.63 22.19
CA MET A 257 -1.98 12.75 21.30
C MET A 257 -0.65 12.39 21.94
N ARG A 258 -0.22 11.13 21.80
CA ARG A 258 1.13 10.69 22.14
C ARG A 258 1.94 10.52 20.86
N CYS A 259 3.22 10.89 20.91
CA CYS A 259 4.13 10.71 19.79
C CYS A 259 5.27 9.78 20.22
N VAL A 260 5.56 8.76 19.41
CA VAL A 260 6.57 7.74 19.71
C VAL A 260 7.48 7.57 18.51
N TRP A 261 8.78 7.51 18.77
CA TRP A 261 9.80 7.30 17.74
C TRP A 261 10.35 5.89 17.86
N ALA A 262 10.21 5.11 16.81
CA ALA A 262 10.75 3.76 16.73
C ALA A 262 11.86 3.67 15.67
N ILE A 263 12.97 3.03 16.06
CA ILE A 263 14.14 2.85 15.20
C ILE A 263 13.93 1.70 14.21
N SER A 264 13.08 0.73 14.57
CA SER A 264 12.77 -0.44 13.75
C SER A 264 11.36 -0.95 14.04
N PRO A 265 10.72 -1.67 13.12
CA PRO A 265 9.42 -2.29 13.40
C PRO A 265 9.49 -3.36 14.50
N ALA A 266 10.65 -3.96 14.77
CA ALA A 266 10.84 -4.82 15.94
C ALA A 266 10.66 -4.05 17.26
N SER A 267 11.23 -2.85 17.35
CA SER A 267 11.05 -1.94 18.50
C SER A 267 9.60 -1.44 18.60
N SER A 268 8.95 -1.14 17.46
CA SER A 268 7.52 -0.82 17.43
C SER A 268 6.67 -1.94 18.05
N ALA A 269 7.00 -3.20 17.75
CA ALA A 269 6.30 -4.35 18.30
C ALA A 269 6.55 -4.58 19.80
N GLU A 270 7.74 -4.22 20.32
CA GLU A 270 7.98 -4.18 21.78
C GLU A 270 7.11 -3.12 22.45
N PHE A 271 7.07 -1.93 21.86
CA PHE A 271 6.23 -0.85 22.35
C PHE A 271 4.74 -1.22 22.33
N PHE A 272 4.27 -1.94 21.30
CA PHE A 272 2.88 -2.45 21.25
C PHE A 272 2.62 -3.43 22.40
N SER A 273 3.62 -4.22 22.75
CA SER A 273 3.52 -5.16 23.87
C SER A 273 3.35 -4.43 25.19
N GLU A 274 4.13 -3.36 25.41
CA GLU A 274 4.01 -2.53 26.61
C GLU A 274 2.67 -1.81 26.70
N LEU A 275 2.19 -1.21 25.59
CA LEU A 275 0.90 -0.52 25.57
C LEU A 275 -0.28 -1.46 25.79
N LYS A 276 -0.16 -2.72 25.36
CA LYS A 276 -1.22 -3.71 25.50
C LYS A 276 -1.21 -4.38 26.89
N LEU A 277 -0.19 -4.16 27.72
CA LEU A 277 -0.18 -4.65 29.10
C LEU A 277 -1.37 -4.07 29.87
N ASN A 278 -2.27 -4.96 30.34
CA ASN A 278 -3.52 -4.64 31.06
C ASN A 278 -4.59 -3.89 30.25
N ALA A 279 -4.41 -3.75 28.93
CA ALA A 279 -5.43 -3.15 28.07
C ALA A 279 -6.48 -4.20 27.65
N PRO A 280 -7.78 -3.83 27.57
CA PRO A 280 -8.81 -4.73 27.08
C PRO A 280 -8.60 -5.09 25.60
N GLU A 281 -9.10 -6.25 25.19
CA GLU A 281 -9.01 -6.71 23.80
C GLU A 281 -9.90 -5.85 22.88
N PRO A 282 -9.43 -5.52 21.66
CA PRO A 282 -10.18 -4.68 20.73
C PRO A 282 -11.34 -5.46 20.11
N ASP A 283 -12.44 -4.75 19.85
CA ASP A 283 -13.60 -5.29 19.12
C ASP A 283 -13.56 -4.86 17.64
N VAL A 284 -13.58 -5.86 16.76
CA VAL A 284 -13.54 -5.69 15.31
C VAL A 284 -14.81 -5.02 14.79
N ALA A 285 -15.98 -5.38 15.32
CA ALA A 285 -17.25 -4.83 14.86
C ALA A 285 -17.34 -3.33 15.17
N LYS A 286 -16.95 -2.92 16.39
CA LYS A 286 -16.85 -1.52 16.78
C LYS A 286 -15.87 -0.76 15.88
N ALA A 287 -14.65 -1.26 15.69
CA ALA A 287 -13.63 -0.61 14.87
C ALA A 287 -14.10 -0.32 13.43
N VAL A 288 -14.83 -1.25 12.81
CA VAL A 288 -15.37 -1.09 11.45
C VAL A 288 -16.56 -0.13 11.39
N SER A 289 -17.35 -0.06 12.46
CA SER A 289 -18.50 0.84 12.52
C SER A 289 -18.11 2.33 12.60
N LEU A 290 -16.91 2.63 13.09
CA LEU A 290 -16.37 3.98 13.17
C LEU A 290 -16.03 4.47 11.77
N LYS A 291 -16.81 5.44 11.30
CA LYS A 291 -16.56 6.12 10.02
C LYS A 291 -16.06 7.51 10.28
N SER A 292 -15.14 7.94 9.44
CA SER A 292 -14.78 9.34 9.37
C SER A 292 -16.01 10.13 8.95
N ASN A 293 -16.47 11.08 9.77
CA ASN A 293 -17.44 12.08 9.34
C ASN A 293 -16.80 12.91 8.22
N GLN A 294 -16.90 12.43 6.98
CA GLN A 294 -16.83 13.31 5.83
C GLN A 294 -18.04 14.20 5.98
N VAL A 295 -17.82 15.51 6.20
CA VAL A 295 -18.82 16.59 6.15
C VAL A 295 -20.07 16.14 5.40
N GLU A 296 -21.01 15.55 6.14
CA GLU A 296 -22.28 15.16 5.58
C GLU A 296 -23.03 16.47 5.40
N SER A 297 -23.33 16.75 4.13
CA SER A 297 -24.47 17.59 3.83
C SER A 297 -25.63 16.91 4.52
N GLN A 298 -26.23 17.56 5.51
CA GLN A 298 -27.36 17.05 6.28
C GLN A 298 -28.41 16.44 5.33
N GLU A 299 -28.57 15.13 5.37
CA GLU A 299 -29.83 14.48 5.04
C GLU A 299 -30.48 14.09 6.37
N GLU A 300 -31.23 15.03 6.94
CA GLU A 300 -32.28 14.69 7.89
C GLU A 300 -33.41 14.00 7.12
N GLY A 301 -33.78 12.78 7.52
CA GLY A 301 -35.00 12.17 6.98
C GLY A 301 -35.16 10.67 7.18
N SER A 302 -35.80 10.32 8.29
CA SER A 302 -36.64 9.13 8.54
C SER A 302 -35.99 7.76 8.70
N GLU A 303 -36.09 7.26 9.94
CA GLU A 303 -36.34 5.86 10.24
C GLU A 303 -37.41 5.29 9.31
N GLU A 304 -37.15 4.14 8.68
CA GLU A 304 -38.13 3.05 8.59
C GLU A 304 -37.53 1.78 7.97
N SER A 305 -37.69 0.70 8.74
CA SER A 305 -38.06 -0.67 8.35
C SER A 305 -37.30 -1.41 7.24
N ALA A 306 -36.90 -2.62 7.62
CA ALA A 306 -36.42 -3.68 6.75
C ALA A 306 -37.41 -3.98 5.61
N GLY A 307 -37.01 -3.65 4.39
CA GLY A 307 -37.72 -4.01 3.17
C GLY A 307 -36.79 -3.89 1.97
N GLN A 308 -36.05 -4.96 1.65
CA GLN A 308 -35.24 -5.05 0.45
C GLN A 308 -36.12 -4.91 -0.81
N LYS A 309 -36.21 -3.70 -1.36
CA LYS A 309 -36.43 -3.48 -2.80
C LYS A 309 -35.10 -3.05 -3.39
N LYS A 310 -34.48 -3.93 -4.19
CA LYS A 310 -33.32 -3.60 -5.04
C LYS A 310 -33.72 -2.48 -6.00
N LYS A 311 -33.52 -1.21 -5.60
CA LYS A 311 -33.47 -0.09 -6.55
C LYS A 311 -32.33 -0.40 -7.53
N GLY A 312 -32.65 -0.43 -8.82
CA GLY A 312 -31.64 -0.63 -9.88
C GLY A 312 -30.49 0.35 -9.70
N LYS A 313 -29.24 -0.12 -9.89
CA LYS A 313 -28.05 0.73 -9.77
C LYS A 313 -28.22 1.94 -10.69
N GLN A 314 -28.43 3.13 -10.11
CA GLN A 314 -28.37 4.38 -10.84
C GLN A 314 -27.00 4.49 -11.50
N TRP A 315 -27.01 4.90 -12.77
CA TRP A 315 -25.78 5.09 -13.53
C TRP A 315 -24.92 6.17 -12.86
N LYS A 316 -23.61 5.93 -12.76
CA LYS A 316 -22.65 6.88 -12.18
C LYS A 316 -21.49 7.09 -13.14
N PRO A 317 -21.05 8.34 -13.39
CA PRO A 317 -19.85 8.63 -14.14
C PRO A 317 -18.61 8.00 -13.49
N ASN A 318 -17.60 7.69 -14.31
CA ASN A 318 -16.33 7.11 -13.87
C ASN A 318 -15.66 8.02 -12.81
N SER A 319 -15.14 7.45 -11.72
CA SER A 319 -14.51 8.19 -10.62
C SER A 319 -13.32 9.04 -11.08
N THR A 320 -12.59 8.60 -12.11
CA THR A 320 -11.52 9.40 -12.72
C THR A 320 -12.07 10.68 -13.34
N VAL A 321 -13.19 10.60 -14.05
CA VAL A 321 -13.85 11.76 -14.68
C VAL A 321 -14.30 12.75 -13.62
N VAL A 322 -14.96 12.26 -12.57
CA VAL A 322 -15.42 13.08 -11.43
C VAL A 322 -14.24 13.75 -10.74
N ARG A 323 -13.14 13.02 -10.52
CA ARG A 323 -11.92 13.58 -9.91
C ARG A 323 -11.26 14.64 -10.80
N THR A 324 -11.14 14.41 -12.11
CA THR A 324 -10.55 15.39 -13.03
C THR A 324 -11.35 16.69 -13.05
N LEU A 325 -12.68 16.59 -13.08
CA LEU A 325 -13.56 17.76 -13.11
C LEU A 325 -13.63 18.51 -11.78
N THR A 326 -13.60 17.80 -10.65
CA THR A 326 -13.56 18.43 -9.33
C THR A 326 -12.20 19.07 -9.03
N GLN A 327 -11.08 18.40 -9.36
CA GLN A 327 -9.73 18.91 -9.08
C GLN A 327 -9.29 20.03 -10.03
N ASN A 328 -9.55 19.91 -11.33
CA ASN A 328 -9.02 20.86 -12.32
C ASN A 328 -10.00 22.00 -12.67
N PHE A 329 -11.30 21.76 -12.56
CA PHE A 329 -12.34 22.74 -12.93
C PHE A 329 -13.19 23.20 -11.72
N GLY A 330 -12.86 22.72 -10.51
CA GLY A 330 -13.52 23.14 -9.27
C GLY A 330 -15.01 22.77 -9.19
N LEU A 331 -15.45 21.78 -9.97
CA LEU A 331 -16.85 21.34 -9.98
C LEU A 331 -17.19 20.58 -8.69
N LYS A 332 -18.40 20.75 -8.17
CA LYS A 332 -18.89 19.89 -7.08
C LYS A 332 -19.27 18.52 -7.65
N THR A 333 -19.17 17.47 -6.83
CA THR A 333 -19.54 16.10 -7.26
C THR A 333 -20.95 16.05 -7.83
N GLN A 334 -21.92 16.69 -7.18
CA GLN A 334 -23.31 16.76 -7.66
C GLN A 334 -23.46 17.47 -9.02
N GLU A 335 -22.67 18.52 -9.28
CA GLU A 335 -22.67 19.25 -10.57
C GLU A 335 -22.17 18.33 -11.69
N VAL A 336 -21.13 17.54 -11.44
CA VAL A 336 -20.61 16.57 -12.41
C VAL A 336 -21.62 15.45 -12.67
N HIS A 337 -22.26 14.93 -11.62
CA HIS A 337 -23.31 13.93 -11.78
C HIS A 337 -24.48 14.47 -12.62
N ASN A 338 -24.97 15.67 -12.30
CA ASN A 338 -26.03 16.32 -13.06
C ASN A 338 -25.64 16.59 -14.52
N LEU A 339 -24.39 17.01 -14.77
CA LEU A 339 -23.89 17.21 -16.13
C LEU A 339 -23.99 15.92 -16.95
N PHE A 340 -23.44 14.82 -16.44
CA PHE A 340 -23.35 13.58 -17.21
C PHE A 340 -24.66 12.77 -17.24
N GLU A 341 -25.53 12.95 -16.26
CA GLU A 341 -26.81 12.24 -16.20
C GLU A 341 -27.91 12.94 -17.02
N LYS A 342 -27.91 14.28 -17.07
CA LYS A 342 -28.99 15.05 -17.68
C LYS A 342 -28.64 15.66 -19.04
N SER A 343 -27.35 15.80 -19.36
CA SER A 343 -26.93 16.31 -20.67
C SER A 343 -26.75 15.20 -21.70
N SER A 344 -26.59 15.58 -22.97
CA SER A 344 -26.22 14.67 -24.06
C SER A 344 -24.76 14.21 -24.01
N ILE A 345 -23.95 14.74 -23.07
CA ILE A 345 -22.50 14.50 -22.97
C ILE A 345 -22.26 13.18 -22.24
N LYS A 346 -21.73 12.18 -22.94
CA LYS A 346 -21.45 10.85 -22.36
C LYS A 346 -19.98 10.64 -22.02
N THR A 347 -19.07 11.34 -22.71
CA THR A 347 -17.63 11.20 -22.50
C THR A 347 -16.96 12.55 -22.22
N LEU A 348 -15.75 12.50 -21.65
CA LEU A 348 -14.92 13.71 -21.54
C LEU A 348 -14.55 14.28 -22.91
N ALA A 349 -14.42 13.45 -23.95
CA ALA A 349 -14.13 13.94 -25.29
C ALA A 349 -15.28 14.81 -25.84
N ASP A 350 -16.52 14.39 -25.60
CA ASP A 350 -17.70 15.16 -26.00
C ASP A 350 -17.76 16.52 -25.29
N LEU A 351 -17.35 16.58 -24.01
CA LEU A 351 -17.31 17.82 -23.22
C LEU A 351 -16.36 18.87 -23.82
N PHE A 352 -15.25 18.43 -24.43
CA PHE A 352 -14.25 19.31 -25.04
C PHE A 352 -14.40 19.43 -26.56
N SER A 353 -15.49 18.91 -27.14
CA SER A 353 -15.78 19.07 -28.56
C SER A 353 -16.16 20.52 -28.88
N SER A 354 -15.81 20.96 -30.09
CA SER A 354 -16.10 22.31 -30.59
C SER A 354 -17.59 22.66 -30.58
N ASP A 355 -18.45 21.65 -30.73
CA ASP A 355 -19.91 21.78 -30.87
C ASP A 355 -20.64 22.11 -29.56
N VAL A 356 -19.98 21.93 -28.41
CA VAL A 356 -20.58 22.24 -27.11
C VAL A 356 -20.37 23.72 -26.79
N SER A 357 -21.45 24.50 -26.76
CA SER A 357 -21.43 25.92 -26.40
C SER A 357 -21.39 26.11 -24.87
N SER A 358 -20.82 27.22 -24.42
CA SER A 358 -20.84 27.61 -23.00
C SER A 358 -22.27 27.78 -22.48
N SER A 359 -23.23 28.14 -23.34
CA SER A 359 -24.66 28.23 -23.00
C SER A 359 -25.25 26.88 -22.61
N LEU A 360 -24.97 25.80 -23.36
CA LEU A 360 -25.44 24.45 -23.03
C LEU A 360 -24.84 23.94 -21.71
N LEU A 361 -23.57 24.28 -21.44
CA LEU A 361 -22.93 23.89 -20.17
C LEU A 361 -23.45 24.71 -18.98
N SER A 362 -23.84 25.96 -19.20
CA SER A 362 -24.37 26.85 -18.15
C SER A 362 -25.73 26.42 -17.60
N GLU A 363 -26.45 25.54 -18.31
CA GLU A 363 -27.70 24.93 -17.82
C GLU A 363 -27.46 23.91 -16.70
N TYR A 364 -26.28 23.29 -16.66
CA TYR A 364 -25.97 22.20 -15.73
C TYR A 364 -24.90 22.57 -14.68
N ILE A 365 -24.09 23.59 -14.98
CA ILE A 365 -22.91 24.01 -14.22
C ILE A 365 -22.88 25.54 -14.09
N PRO A 366 -22.33 26.11 -13.01
CA PRO A 366 -22.13 27.57 -12.91
C PRO A 366 -21.44 28.17 -14.14
N SER A 367 -21.95 29.30 -14.64
CA SER A 367 -21.51 29.97 -15.88
C SER A 367 -20.00 30.22 -15.94
N THR A 368 -19.38 30.61 -14.81
CA THR A 368 -17.93 30.83 -14.72
C THR A 368 -17.11 29.57 -14.99
N LYS A 369 -17.59 28.41 -14.54
CA LYS A 369 -16.91 27.12 -14.77
C LYS A 369 -17.16 26.62 -16.19
N ALA A 370 -18.35 26.86 -16.74
CA ALA A 370 -18.68 26.55 -18.13
C ALA A 370 -17.79 27.33 -19.11
N GLU A 371 -17.56 28.63 -18.85
CA GLU A 371 -16.64 29.46 -19.61
C GLU A 371 -15.18 29.00 -19.49
N LEU A 372 -14.75 28.59 -18.29
CA LEU A 372 -13.41 28.04 -18.08
C LEU A 372 -13.19 26.75 -18.89
N ILE A 373 -14.15 25.82 -18.87
CA ILE A 373 -14.10 24.58 -19.66
C ILE A 373 -14.00 24.91 -21.16
N LYS A 374 -14.79 25.87 -21.65
CA LYS A 374 -14.73 26.27 -23.05
C LYS A 374 -13.40 26.94 -23.40
N THR A 375 -12.91 27.82 -22.54
CA THR A 375 -11.62 28.51 -22.73
C THR A 375 -10.50 27.50 -22.87
N VAL A 376 -10.48 26.46 -22.02
CA VAL A 376 -9.51 25.36 -22.09
C VAL A 376 -9.70 24.53 -23.38
N SER A 377 -10.94 24.26 -23.79
CA SER A 377 -11.22 23.51 -25.03
C SER A 377 -10.69 24.20 -26.29
N SER A 378 -10.73 25.54 -26.33
CA SER A 378 -10.29 26.35 -27.47
C SER A 378 -8.90 26.94 -27.30
N PHE A 379 -8.17 26.57 -26.24
CA PHE A 379 -6.87 27.17 -25.92
C PHE A 379 -5.80 26.68 -26.88
N ASP A 380 -5.22 27.58 -27.67
CA ASP A 380 -4.08 27.28 -28.54
C ASP A 380 -2.76 27.55 -27.79
N PHE A 381 -2.07 26.48 -27.40
CA PHE A 381 -0.79 26.54 -26.69
C PHE A 381 0.35 27.19 -27.51
N ARG A 382 0.15 27.41 -28.82
CA ARG A 382 1.14 28.04 -29.70
C ARG A 382 1.15 29.58 -29.64
N LYS A 383 0.12 30.21 -29.09
CA LYS A 383 -0.01 31.68 -29.03
C LYS A 383 0.61 32.32 -27.78
N LYS A 384 1.63 31.70 -27.18
CA LYS A 384 2.37 32.27 -26.05
C LYS A 384 3.79 32.65 -26.43
#